data_AF-A0A7W1J3U3-F1
#
_entry.id   AF-A0A7W1J3U3-F1
#
_cell.length_a   1.000
_cell.length_b   1.000
_cell.length_c   1.000
_cell.angle_alpha   90.00
_cell.angle_beta   90.00
_cell.angle_gamma   90.00
#
_symmetry.space_group_name_H-M   'P 1'
#
loop_
_entity.id
_entity.type
_entity.pdbx_description
1 polymer ?
#
loop_
_entity_poly.entity_id
_entity_poly.type
_entity_poly.pdbx_seq_one_letter_code
_entity_poly.pdbx_strand_id
1 'polypeptide(L)'
;MNQLTKLSAISPVDGRYRNTTEKLADYFSEAALIKYRVLVEVEYFIALCELPLPQLNDFDKGLFPKLRNIYKNFTEVDAQKIKDIEKITNHDVKAVEYFLKEKFDELKLTAQKEFIHFGLTSQDINNTAVPYSVKDAMNECLLPLLEEVISKLSAYSNEWSSISMLARTHGQPASPTRLGKEIHVFVVRLQNQMAQLAAVPYSAKFGGATGNLNAHHVAYPKTDWLHFANNFVNKLLGL
;
A
#
# COMPACT_ATOMS: atom_id res chain seq x y z
N MET A 1 -21.47 17.41 -17.02
CA MET A 1 -20.00 17.53 -17.11
C MET A 1 -19.51 16.50 -18.10
N ASN A 2 -18.51 16.80 -18.92
CA ASN A 2 -17.91 15.82 -19.83
C ASN A 2 -17.24 14.71 -19.01
N GLN A 3 -17.49 13.45 -19.36
CA GLN A 3 -16.82 12.29 -18.74
C GLN A 3 -15.31 12.35 -19.02
N LEU A 4 -14.49 11.97 -18.04
CA LEU A 4 -13.04 11.92 -18.22
C LEU A 4 -12.67 10.86 -19.26
N THR A 5 -11.83 11.22 -20.23
CA THR A 5 -11.29 10.33 -21.26
C THR A 5 -9.77 10.48 -21.30
N LYS A 6 -9.05 9.54 -21.93
CA LYS A 6 -7.60 9.66 -22.12
C LYS A 6 -7.19 10.95 -22.87
N LEU A 7 -8.06 11.48 -23.74
CA LEU A 7 -7.80 12.71 -24.51
C LEU A 7 -8.10 13.99 -23.72
N SER A 8 -9.03 13.92 -22.75
CA SER A 8 -9.38 15.06 -21.89
C SER A 8 -8.61 15.07 -20.56
N ALA A 9 -7.80 14.06 -20.29
CA ALA A 9 -6.95 13.99 -19.10
C ALA A 9 -5.89 15.11 -19.11
N ILE A 10 -5.76 15.81 -17.99
CA ILE A 10 -4.77 16.88 -17.80
C ILE A 10 -3.37 16.28 -17.67
N SER A 11 -3.23 15.23 -16.85
CA SER A 11 -1.96 14.52 -16.67
C SER A 11 -1.75 13.49 -17.79
N PRO A 12 -0.56 13.43 -18.40
CA PRO A 12 -0.27 12.40 -19.39
C PRO A 12 -0.18 11.00 -18.78
N VAL A 13 0.02 10.88 -17.46
CA VAL A 13 -0.04 9.61 -16.71
C VAL A 13 -1.39 8.94 -16.88
N ASP A 14 -2.48 9.71 -16.90
CA ASP A 14 -3.85 9.20 -17.06
C ASP A 14 -4.37 9.29 -18.50
N GLY A 15 -3.62 9.96 -19.38
CA GLY A 15 -3.94 10.13 -20.79
C GLY A 15 -2.99 9.34 -21.69
N ARG A 16 -2.03 10.05 -22.30
CA ARG A 16 -1.10 9.53 -23.32
C ARG A 16 -0.37 8.25 -22.88
N TYR A 17 0.04 8.15 -21.62
CA TYR A 17 0.84 7.05 -21.09
C TYR A 17 0.04 6.07 -20.23
N ARG A 18 -1.30 6.15 -20.25
CA ARG A 18 -2.13 5.30 -19.38
C ARG A 18 -1.88 3.80 -19.60
N ASN A 19 -1.56 3.40 -20.82
CA ASN A 19 -1.24 2.01 -21.14
C ASN A 19 0.02 1.47 -20.43
N THR A 20 0.95 2.33 -19.99
CA THR A 20 2.13 1.93 -19.24
C THR A 20 1.98 2.14 -17.73
N THR A 21 1.00 2.92 -17.30
CA THR A 21 0.80 3.31 -15.89
C THR A 21 -0.47 2.76 -15.27
N GLU A 22 -1.38 2.15 -16.04
CA GLU A 22 -2.71 1.75 -15.56
C GLU A 22 -2.67 0.82 -14.34
N LYS A 23 -1.69 -0.08 -14.28
CA LYS A 23 -1.50 -0.99 -13.13
C LYS A 23 -1.22 -0.23 -11.83
N LEU A 24 -0.60 0.95 -11.90
CA LEU A 24 -0.36 1.79 -10.72
C LEU A 24 -1.65 2.36 -10.11
N ALA A 25 -2.75 2.38 -10.88
CA ALA A 25 -4.04 2.81 -10.35
C ALA A 25 -4.60 1.88 -9.27
N ASP A 26 -4.17 0.61 -9.24
CA ASP A 26 -4.55 -0.36 -8.21
C ASP A 26 -3.97 0.00 -6.82
N TYR A 27 -2.98 0.92 -6.78
CA TYR A 27 -2.27 1.32 -5.55
C TYR A 27 -2.35 2.83 -5.26
N PHE A 28 -2.43 3.67 -6.31
CA PHE A 28 -2.30 5.13 -6.19
C PHE A 28 -3.49 5.93 -6.75
N SER A 29 -4.60 5.27 -7.08
CA SER A 29 -5.86 5.97 -7.35
C SER A 29 -6.61 6.29 -6.06
N GLU A 30 -7.60 7.20 -6.13
CA GLU A 30 -8.52 7.45 -5.02
C GLU A 30 -9.26 6.17 -4.58
N ALA A 31 -9.71 5.35 -5.55
CA ALA A 31 -10.36 4.08 -5.27
C ALA A 31 -9.41 3.10 -4.54
N ALA A 32 -8.13 3.06 -4.93
CA ALA A 32 -7.12 2.28 -4.25
C ALA A 32 -6.87 2.77 -2.82
N LEU A 33 -6.71 4.09 -2.62
CA LEU A 33 -6.54 4.66 -1.28
C LEU A 33 -7.71 4.28 -0.36
N ILE A 34 -8.94 4.38 -0.85
CA ILE A 34 -10.14 3.96 -0.12
C ILE A 34 -10.09 2.46 0.19
N LYS A 35 -9.76 1.60 -0.79
CA LYS A 35 -9.60 0.15 -0.60
C LYS A 35 -8.59 -0.18 0.51
N TYR A 36 -7.43 0.49 0.52
CA TYR A 36 -6.41 0.28 1.57
C TYR A 36 -6.86 0.80 2.94
N ARG A 37 -7.63 1.89 3.00
CA ARG A 37 -8.26 2.35 4.26
C ARG A 37 -9.23 1.31 4.81
N VAL A 38 -10.09 0.75 3.94
CA VAL A 38 -11.00 -0.35 4.29
C VAL A 38 -10.22 -1.58 4.79
N LEU A 39 -9.12 -1.95 4.11
CA LEU A 39 -8.25 -3.06 4.53
C LEU A 39 -7.74 -2.84 5.96
N VAL A 40 -7.14 -1.68 6.26
CA VAL A 40 -6.56 -1.41 7.58
C VAL A 40 -7.62 -1.44 8.68
N GLU A 41 -8.79 -0.85 8.45
CA GLU A 41 -9.90 -0.89 9.41
C GLU A 41 -10.39 -2.32 9.69
N VAL A 42 -10.54 -3.13 8.63
CA VAL A 42 -10.99 -4.52 8.75
C VAL A 42 -9.96 -5.37 9.50
N GLU A 43 -8.68 -5.29 9.12
CA GLU A 43 -7.63 -6.05 9.80
C GLU A 43 -7.43 -5.57 11.24
N TYR A 44 -7.60 -4.28 11.52
CA TYR A 44 -7.56 -3.75 12.89
C TYR A 44 -8.70 -4.33 13.75
N PHE A 45 -9.93 -4.33 13.24
CA PHE A 45 -11.06 -4.94 13.94
C PHE A 45 -10.82 -6.43 14.20
N ILE A 46 -10.33 -7.17 13.20
CA ILE A 46 -9.97 -8.60 13.36
C ILE A 46 -8.91 -8.75 14.47
N ALA A 47 -7.89 -7.90 14.50
CA ALA A 47 -6.86 -7.93 15.54
C ALA A 47 -7.44 -7.64 16.94
N LEU A 48 -8.42 -6.73 17.07
CA LEU A 48 -9.11 -6.50 18.34
C LEU A 48 -9.92 -7.72 18.81
N CYS A 49 -10.51 -8.48 17.89
CA CYS A 49 -11.22 -9.73 18.22
C CYS A 49 -10.30 -10.86 18.72
N GLU A 50 -8.98 -10.73 18.55
CA GLU A 50 -8.00 -11.65 19.14
C GLU A 50 -7.62 -11.30 20.58
N LEU A 51 -7.99 -10.10 21.05
CA LEU A 51 -7.81 -9.70 22.43
C LEU A 51 -8.99 -10.14 23.30
N PRO A 52 -8.78 -10.38 24.61
CA PRO A 52 -9.84 -10.71 25.56
C PRO A 52 -10.63 -9.45 25.97
N LEU A 53 -11.08 -8.65 25.01
CA LEU A 53 -11.94 -7.50 25.26
C LEU A 53 -13.36 -7.99 25.54
N PRO A 54 -14.01 -7.61 26.66
CA PRO A 54 -15.30 -8.19 27.07
C PRO A 54 -16.38 -8.17 25.98
N GLN A 55 -16.45 -7.12 25.18
CA GLN A 55 -17.44 -6.92 24.12
C GLN A 55 -17.15 -7.71 22.84
N LEU A 56 -15.91 -8.18 22.66
CA LEU A 56 -15.46 -8.93 21.48
C LEU A 56 -15.06 -10.37 21.81
N ASN A 57 -15.05 -10.76 23.09
CA ASN A 57 -14.57 -12.06 23.56
C ASN A 57 -15.31 -13.25 22.95
N ASP A 58 -16.61 -13.07 22.68
CA ASP A 58 -17.48 -14.12 22.12
C ASP A 58 -17.69 -13.95 20.60
N PHE A 59 -16.82 -13.17 19.93
CA PHE A 59 -16.91 -12.97 18.48
C PHE A 59 -16.63 -14.28 17.71
N ASP A 60 -17.51 -14.63 16.77
CA ASP A 60 -17.30 -15.79 15.90
C ASP A 60 -16.14 -15.55 14.91
N LYS A 61 -14.96 -16.06 15.25
CA LYS A 61 -13.75 -15.98 14.41
C LYS A 61 -13.91 -16.66 13.04
N GLY A 62 -14.91 -17.53 12.86
CA GLY A 62 -15.29 -18.07 11.55
C GLY A 62 -15.75 -17.01 10.55
N LEU A 63 -16.07 -15.79 11.00
CA LEU A 63 -16.46 -14.67 10.16
C LEU A 63 -15.28 -13.85 9.60
N PHE A 64 -14.05 -14.07 10.07
CA PHE A 64 -12.88 -13.32 9.56
C PHE A 64 -12.72 -13.40 8.03
N PRO A 65 -12.90 -14.55 7.36
CA PRO A 65 -12.86 -14.59 5.90
C PRO A 65 -13.90 -13.69 5.23
N LYS A 66 -15.12 -13.60 5.81
CA LYS A 66 -16.18 -12.72 5.28
C LYS A 66 -15.83 -11.24 5.46
N LEU A 67 -15.23 -10.88 6.59
CA LEU A 67 -14.74 -9.51 6.82
C LEU A 67 -13.64 -9.14 5.81
N ARG A 68 -12.66 -10.03 5.61
CA ARG A 68 -11.58 -9.81 4.63
C ARG A 68 -12.10 -9.70 3.20
N ASN A 69 -13.18 -10.41 2.87
CA ASN A 69 -13.81 -10.30 1.55
C ASN A 69 -14.32 -8.88 1.24
N ILE A 70 -14.57 -8.03 2.25
CA ILE A 70 -14.98 -6.63 2.04
C ILE A 70 -13.90 -5.87 1.26
N TYR A 71 -12.62 -5.98 1.63
CA TYR A 71 -11.53 -5.30 0.91
C TYR A 71 -10.97 -6.14 -0.25
N LYS A 72 -11.05 -7.48 -0.19
CA LYS A 72 -10.56 -8.36 -1.29
C LYS A 72 -11.44 -8.27 -2.53
N ASN A 73 -12.75 -8.14 -2.36
CA ASN A 73 -13.71 -8.01 -3.46
C ASN A 73 -14.17 -6.55 -3.63
N PHE A 74 -13.38 -5.59 -3.15
CA PHE A 74 -13.73 -4.17 -3.21
C PHE A 74 -13.81 -3.68 -4.65
N THR A 75 -14.87 -2.94 -4.96
CA THR A 75 -15.16 -2.45 -6.33
C THR A 75 -15.22 -0.93 -6.41
N GLU A 76 -15.23 -0.38 -7.63
CA GLU A 76 -15.49 1.04 -7.85
C GLU A 76 -16.88 1.48 -7.35
N VAL A 77 -17.86 0.55 -7.32
CA VAL A 77 -19.19 0.83 -6.76
C VAL A 77 -19.09 1.08 -5.25
N ASP A 78 -18.29 0.28 -4.54
CA ASP A 78 -18.04 0.48 -3.11
C ASP A 78 -17.28 1.81 -2.87
N ALA A 79 -16.28 2.11 -3.71
CA ALA A 79 -15.56 3.39 -3.65
C ALA A 79 -16.51 4.59 -3.84
N GLN A 80 -17.39 4.51 -4.84
CA GLN A 80 -18.38 5.56 -5.10
C GLN A 80 -19.36 5.71 -3.93
N LYS A 81 -19.81 4.61 -3.32
CA LYS A 81 -20.65 4.64 -2.12
C LYS A 81 -19.97 5.40 -0.98
N ILE A 82 -18.67 5.16 -0.75
CA ILE A 82 -17.89 5.89 0.24
C ILE A 82 -17.80 7.38 -0.10
N LYS A 83 -17.55 7.75 -1.38
CA LYS A 83 -17.58 9.18 -1.79
C LYS A 83 -18.95 9.82 -1.59
N ASP A 84 -20.04 9.08 -1.74
CA ASP A 84 -21.39 9.60 -1.51
C ASP A 84 -21.66 9.85 -0.01
N ILE A 85 -21.16 8.98 0.87
CA ILE A 85 -21.18 9.21 2.32
C ILE A 85 -20.27 10.40 2.70
N GLU A 86 -19.12 10.53 2.04
CA GLU A 86 -18.19 11.64 2.26
C GLU A 86 -18.82 13.00 1.98
N LYS A 87 -19.69 13.12 0.97
CA LYS A 87 -20.43 14.37 0.69
C LYS A 87 -21.28 14.85 1.87
N ILE A 88 -21.72 13.93 2.72
CA ILE A 88 -22.54 14.24 3.92
C ILE A 88 -21.64 14.53 5.12
N THR A 89 -20.58 13.73 5.30
CA THR A 89 -19.70 13.81 6.47
C THR A 89 -18.60 14.87 6.34
N ASN A 90 -18.27 15.26 5.10
CA ASN A 90 -17.12 16.08 4.73
C ASN A 90 -15.79 15.57 5.31
N HIS A 91 -15.68 14.25 5.51
CA HIS A 91 -14.49 13.58 6.04
C HIS A 91 -14.36 12.15 5.48
N ASP A 92 -13.28 11.92 4.73
CA ASP A 92 -13.00 10.69 3.99
C ASP A 92 -12.91 9.41 4.86
N VAL A 93 -12.10 9.40 5.92
CA VAL A 93 -11.96 8.24 6.83
C VAL A 93 -13.26 7.98 7.59
N LYS A 94 -14.00 9.03 7.96
CA LYS A 94 -15.30 8.84 8.60
C LYS A 94 -16.30 8.16 7.65
N ALA A 95 -16.25 8.49 6.36
CA ALA A 95 -17.08 7.82 5.36
C ALA A 95 -16.74 6.32 5.22
N VAL A 96 -15.47 5.94 5.34
CA VAL A 96 -15.05 4.53 5.41
C VAL A 96 -15.65 3.82 6.64
N GLU A 97 -15.63 4.46 7.80
CA GLU A 97 -16.25 3.92 9.03
C GLU A 97 -17.74 3.64 8.83
N TYR A 98 -18.49 4.60 8.27
CA TYR A 98 -19.92 4.42 7.99
C TYR A 98 -20.19 3.30 6.99
N PHE A 99 -19.42 3.22 5.90
CA PHE A 99 -19.51 2.13 4.94
C PHE A 99 -19.29 0.77 5.60
N LEU A 100 -18.28 0.65 6.46
CA LEU A 100 -18.01 -0.60 7.19
C LEU A 100 -19.12 -0.95 8.17
N LYS A 101 -19.71 0.04 8.85
CA LYS A 101 -20.88 -0.18 9.72
C LYS A 101 -22.06 -0.78 8.95
N GLU A 102 -22.33 -0.30 7.73
CA GLU A 102 -23.37 -0.89 6.86
C GLU A 102 -23.04 -2.33 6.46
N LYS A 103 -21.79 -2.63 6.07
CA LYS A 103 -21.36 -4.01 5.78
C LYS A 103 -21.47 -4.92 7.01
N PHE A 104 -21.23 -4.40 8.20
CA PHE A 104 -21.39 -5.16 9.44
C PHE A 104 -22.86 -5.44 9.76
N ASP A 105 -23.76 -4.49 9.49
CA ASP A 105 -25.20 -4.71 9.64
C ASP A 105 -25.70 -5.81 8.67
N GLU A 106 -25.21 -5.84 7.42
CA GLU A 106 -25.48 -6.92 6.46
C GLU A 106 -25.02 -8.31 6.99
N LEU A 107 -23.91 -8.34 7.73
CA LEU A 107 -23.36 -9.54 8.37
C LEU A 107 -23.99 -9.84 9.74
N LYS A 108 -24.96 -9.05 10.19
CA LYS A 108 -25.61 -9.15 11.52
C LYS A 108 -24.65 -8.98 12.70
N LEU A 109 -23.63 -8.13 12.54
CA LEU A 109 -22.61 -7.80 13.55
C LEU A 109 -22.90 -6.48 14.29
N THR A 110 -24.17 -6.17 14.51
CA THR A 110 -24.62 -4.88 15.04
C THR A 110 -24.08 -4.58 16.44
N ALA A 111 -23.85 -5.59 17.27
CA ALA A 111 -23.30 -5.38 18.62
C ALA A 111 -21.82 -4.96 18.62
N GLN A 112 -21.07 -5.33 17.57
CA GLN A 112 -19.62 -5.09 17.49
C GLN A 112 -19.26 -3.93 16.56
N LYS A 113 -20.19 -3.41 15.76
CA LYS A 113 -19.89 -2.35 14.77
C LYS A 113 -19.36 -1.04 15.36
N GLU A 114 -19.62 -0.78 16.64
CA GLU A 114 -19.06 0.40 17.34
C GLU A 114 -17.56 0.25 17.69
N PHE A 115 -16.96 -0.93 17.45
CA PHE A 115 -15.51 -1.13 17.53
C PHE A 115 -14.78 -0.85 16.21
N ILE A 116 -15.50 -0.58 15.12
CA ILE A 116 -14.89 -0.06 13.89
C ILE A 116 -14.27 1.30 14.23
N HIS A 117 -13.01 1.52 13.84
CA HIS A 117 -12.23 2.70 14.19
C HIS A 117 -12.01 2.92 15.70
N PHE A 118 -12.16 1.89 16.55
CA PHE A 118 -12.05 2.04 18.01
C PHE A 118 -10.72 2.68 18.44
N GLY A 119 -10.80 3.83 19.11
CA GLY A 119 -9.65 4.55 19.68
C GLY A 119 -8.68 5.16 18.65
N LEU A 120 -8.94 4.98 17.36
CA LEU A 120 -8.05 5.43 16.29
C LEU A 120 -8.25 6.92 15.98
N THR A 121 -7.27 7.46 15.28
CA THR A 121 -7.43 8.69 14.50
C THR A 121 -7.31 8.39 13.01
N SER A 122 -7.84 9.27 12.17
CA SER A 122 -7.71 9.20 10.70
C SER A 122 -6.27 8.99 10.23
N GLN A 123 -5.28 9.50 10.97
CA GLN A 123 -3.86 9.33 10.66
C GLN A 123 -3.30 7.94 10.96
N ASP A 124 -3.92 7.15 11.86
CA ASP A 124 -3.54 5.75 12.03
C ASP A 124 -3.91 4.94 10.80
N ILE A 125 -5.04 5.28 10.15
CA ILE A 125 -5.45 4.66 8.90
C ILE A 125 -4.58 5.15 7.75
N ASN A 126 -4.43 6.47 7.58
CA ASN A 126 -3.70 7.02 6.43
C ASN A 126 -2.20 6.65 6.45
N ASN A 127 -1.53 6.76 7.59
CA ASN A 127 -0.10 6.43 7.73
C ASN A 127 0.16 4.92 7.85
N THR A 128 -0.85 4.10 7.57
CA THR A 128 -0.73 2.65 7.42
C THR A 128 -1.14 2.23 6.01
N ALA A 129 -2.28 2.74 5.51
CA ALA A 129 -2.78 2.49 4.16
C ALA A 129 -1.81 2.95 3.07
N VAL A 130 -1.19 4.12 3.23
CA VAL A 130 -0.24 4.66 2.23
C VAL A 130 1.07 3.86 2.22
N PRO A 131 1.76 3.58 3.36
CA PRO A 131 2.91 2.68 3.34
C PRO A 131 2.58 1.28 2.79
N TYR A 132 1.39 0.76 3.06
CA TYR A 132 0.93 -0.52 2.51
C TYR A 132 0.80 -0.45 0.98
N SER A 133 0.15 0.58 0.43
CA SER A 133 0.00 0.70 -1.03
C SER A 133 1.36 0.91 -1.72
N VAL A 134 2.28 1.62 -1.08
CA VAL A 134 3.67 1.75 -1.56
C VAL A 134 4.38 0.40 -1.55
N LYS A 135 4.25 -0.39 -0.48
CA LYS A 135 4.83 -1.74 -0.40
C LYS A 135 4.33 -2.63 -1.54
N ASP A 136 3.03 -2.70 -1.74
CA ASP A 136 2.45 -3.56 -2.79
C ASP A 136 2.84 -3.07 -4.18
N ALA A 137 2.77 -1.76 -4.45
CA ALA A 137 3.22 -1.19 -5.73
C ALA A 137 4.70 -1.47 -6.01
N MET A 138 5.54 -1.41 -4.98
CA MET A 138 6.96 -1.73 -5.09
C MET A 138 7.17 -3.20 -5.45
N ASN A 139 6.53 -4.11 -4.71
CA ASN A 139 6.73 -5.55 -4.87
C ASN A 139 6.07 -6.12 -6.13
N GLU A 140 4.91 -5.59 -6.53
CA GLU A 140 4.09 -6.16 -7.61
C GLU A 140 4.28 -5.43 -8.95
N CYS A 141 4.91 -4.25 -8.95
CA CYS A 141 5.14 -3.46 -10.17
C CYS A 141 6.59 -3.00 -10.32
N LEU A 142 7.08 -2.14 -9.41
CA LEU A 142 8.32 -1.41 -9.67
C LEU A 142 9.58 -2.28 -9.60
N LEU A 143 9.73 -3.11 -8.57
CA LEU A 143 10.91 -3.98 -8.42
C LEU A 143 10.99 -5.03 -9.54
N PRO A 144 9.91 -5.75 -9.91
CA PRO A 144 9.94 -6.69 -11.04
C PRO A 144 10.36 -6.02 -12.36
N LEU A 145 9.83 -4.82 -12.66
CA LEU A 145 10.19 -4.10 -13.89
C LEU A 145 11.65 -3.64 -13.88
N LEU A 146 12.19 -3.25 -12.72
CA LEU A 146 13.60 -2.92 -12.60
C LEU A 146 14.50 -4.14 -12.78
N GLU A 147 14.10 -5.30 -12.25
CA GLU A 147 14.78 -6.58 -12.46
C GLU A 147 14.78 -6.99 -13.94
N GLU A 148 13.69 -6.77 -14.67
CA GLU A 148 13.62 -7.00 -16.13
C GLU A 148 14.65 -6.14 -16.88
N VAL A 149 14.75 -4.85 -16.53
CA VAL A 149 15.74 -3.94 -17.13
C VAL A 149 17.16 -4.41 -16.83
N ILE A 150 17.46 -4.76 -15.57
CA ILE A 150 18.78 -5.27 -15.16
C ILE A 150 19.11 -6.57 -15.91
N SER A 151 18.14 -7.48 -16.03
CA SER A 151 18.29 -8.76 -16.73
C SER A 151 18.58 -8.55 -18.21
N LYS A 152 17.87 -7.61 -18.86
CA LYS A 152 18.09 -7.27 -20.27
C LYS A 152 19.46 -6.64 -20.51
N LEU A 153 19.88 -5.71 -19.66
CA LEU A 153 21.23 -5.13 -19.72
C LEU A 153 22.31 -6.19 -19.47
N SER A 154 22.07 -7.14 -18.57
CA SER A 154 22.99 -8.26 -18.31
C SER A 154 23.10 -9.18 -19.51
N ALA A 155 22.00 -9.48 -20.21
CA ALA A 155 22.01 -10.25 -21.44
C ALA A 155 22.86 -9.56 -22.54
N TYR A 156 22.65 -8.26 -22.77
CA TYR A 156 23.46 -7.49 -23.71
C TYR A 156 24.93 -7.40 -23.30
N SER A 157 25.21 -7.26 -22.01
CA SER A 157 26.57 -7.27 -21.48
C SER A 157 27.31 -8.57 -21.83
N ASN A 158 26.63 -9.71 -21.69
CA ASN A 158 27.19 -11.03 -22.02
C ASN A 158 27.32 -11.24 -23.53
N GLU A 159 26.30 -10.90 -24.31
CA GLU A 159 26.28 -11.01 -25.76
C GLU A 159 27.43 -10.19 -26.40
N TRP A 160 27.68 -8.99 -25.88
CA TRP A 160 28.69 -8.07 -26.42
C TRP A 160 30.02 -8.13 -25.66
N SER A 161 30.25 -9.20 -24.89
CA SER A 161 31.43 -9.36 -24.02
C SER A 161 32.77 -9.46 -24.76
N SER A 162 32.76 -9.82 -26.04
CA SER A 162 33.94 -9.93 -26.91
C SER A 162 34.09 -8.77 -27.90
N ILE A 163 33.10 -7.88 -28.01
CA ILE A 163 33.12 -6.75 -28.95
C ILE A 163 34.07 -5.67 -28.43
N SER A 164 35.23 -5.53 -29.08
CA SER A 164 36.19 -4.45 -28.80
C SER A 164 35.65 -3.11 -29.31
N MET A 165 35.85 -2.05 -28.52
CA MET A 165 35.36 -0.70 -28.81
C MET A 165 36.43 0.34 -28.46
N LEU A 166 36.63 1.35 -29.32
CA LEU A 166 37.47 2.50 -29.01
C LEU A 166 36.81 3.31 -27.89
N ALA A 167 37.45 3.38 -26.72
CA ALA A 167 36.95 4.18 -25.61
C ALA A 167 37.14 5.68 -25.89
N ARG A 168 36.34 6.50 -25.19
CA ARG A 168 36.47 7.95 -25.21
C ARG A 168 36.53 8.53 -23.80
N THR A 169 37.59 9.27 -23.50
CA THR A 169 37.72 10.06 -22.27
C THR A 169 37.83 11.53 -22.65
N HIS A 170 37.06 12.42 -22.01
CA HIS A 170 36.90 13.81 -22.47
C HIS A 170 36.49 13.92 -23.95
N GLY A 171 35.76 12.92 -24.46
CA GLY A 171 35.37 12.81 -25.87
C GLY A 171 36.47 12.36 -26.83
N GLN A 172 37.72 12.24 -26.38
CA GLN A 172 38.90 11.90 -27.20
C GLN A 172 39.20 10.38 -27.17
N PRO A 173 39.74 9.81 -28.26
CA PRO A 173 40.18 8.41 -28.31
C PRO A 173 41.08 8.02 -27.13
N ALA A 174 40.80 6.88 -26.52
CA ALA A 174 41.57 6.31 -25.41
C ALA A 174 41.82 4.80 -25.63
N SER A 175 42.52 4.16 -24.70
CA SER A 175 42.77 2.71 -24.73
C SER A 175 41.46 1.92 -24.93
N PRO A 176 41.44 0.90 -25.79
CA PRO A 176 40.22 0.14 -26.07
C PRO A 176 39.53 -0.45 -24.83
N THR A 177 38.21 -0.55 -24.89
CA THR A 177 37.36 -1.28 -23.94
C THR A 177 36.54 -2.34 -24.68
N ARG A 178 35.60 -2.98 -23.98
CA ARG A 178 34.63 -3.90 -24.58
C ARG A 178 33.23 -3.36 -24.39
N LEU A 179 32.41 -3.39 -25.44
CA LEU A 179 31.03 -2.87 -25.39
C LEU A 179 30.23 -3.52 -24.26
N GLY A 180 30.30 -4.85 -24.14
CA GLY A 180 29.64 -5.58 -23.05
C GLY A 180 30.11 -5.17 -21.65
N LYS A 181 31.41 -4.84 -21.49
CA LYS A 181 31.95 -4.33 -20.21
C LYS A 181 31.38 -2.95 -19.88
N GLU A 182 31.19 -2.06 -20.85
CA GLU A 182 30.59 -0.74 -20.59
C GLU A 182 29.09 -0.85 -20.22
N ILE A 183 28.35 -1.80 -20.81
CA ILE A 183 26.98 -2.11 -20.37
C ILE A 183 26.98 -2.69 -18.95
N HIS A 184 27.95 -3.56 -18.61
CA HIS A 184 28.05 -4.17 -17.28
C HIS A 184 28.21 -3.13 -16.16
N VAL A 185 28.87 -2.01 -16.43
CA VAL A 185 28.99 -0.90 -15.46
C VAL A 185 27.61 -0.41 -15.01
N PHE A 186 26.63 -0.34 -15.90
CA PHE A 186 25.26 0.04 -15.55
C PHE A 186 24.55 -1.06 -14.75
N VAL A 187 24.73 -2.33 -15.12
CA VAL A 187 24.18 -3.48 -14.37
C VAL A 187 24.62 -3.43 -12.90
N VAL A 188 25.92 -3.32 -12.64
CA VAL A 188 26.48 -3.27 -11.27
C VAL A 188 25.92 -2.08 -10.49
N ARG A 189 25.84 -0.89 -11.12
CA ARG A 189 25.29 0.31 -10.48
C ARG A 189 23.82 0.12 -10.11
N LEU A 190 23.00 -0.40 -11.02
CA LEU A 190 21.57 -0.62 -10.80
C LEU A 190 21.34 -1.67 -9.71
N GLN A 191 22.07 -2.78 -9.71
CA GLN A 191 21.98 -3.81 -8.69
C GLN A 191 22.30 -3.26 -7.29
N ASN A 192 23.35 -2.43 -7.17
CA ASN A 192 23.69 -1.79 -5.89
C ASN A 192 22.60 -0.85 -5.40
N GLN A 193 21.98 -0.07 -6.29
CA GLN A 193 20.87 0.82 -5.92
C GLN A 193 19.60 0.04 -5.57
N MET A 194 19.32 -1.05 -6.27
CA MET A 194 18.19 -1.93 -5.98
C MET A 194 18.33 -2.58 -4.60
N ALA A 195 19.53 -3.01 -4.23
CA ALA A 195 19.82 -3.55 -2.89
C ALA A 195 19.60 -2.49 -1.79
N GLN A 196 20.00 -1.24 -2.03
CA GLN A 196 19.74 -0.14 -1.08
C GLN A 196 18.25 0.17 -0.95
N LEU A 197 17.52 0.19 -2.07
CA LEU A 197 16.09 0.45 -2.08
C LEU A 197 15.31 -0.65 -1.33
N ALA A 198 15.65 -1.92 -1.58
CA ALA A 198 15.02 -3.07 -0.92
C ALA A 198 15.30 -3.15 0.59
N ALA A 199 16.35 -2.49 1.08
CA ALA A 199 16.69 -2.44 2.50
C ALA A 199 15.89 -1.39 3.30
N VAL A 200 15.15 -0.49 2.63
CA VAL A 200 14.33 0.53 3.30
C VAL A 200 13.04 -0.13 3.82
N PRO A 201 12.76 -0.10 5.14
CA PRO A 201 11.54 -0.69 5.68
C PRO A 201 10.30 0.13 5.32
N TYR A 202 9.15 -0.55 5.19
CA TYR A 202 7.85 0.07 4.91
C TYR A 202 7.14 0.54 6.18
N SER A 203 7.77 1.43 6.93
CA SER A 203 7.28 1.82 8.26
C SER A 203 5.92 2.55 8.25
N ALA A 204 5.14 2.31 9.30
CA ALA A 204 3.85 2.95 9.54
C ALA A 204 3.75 3.50 10.98
N LYS A 205 2.82 4.45 11.19
CA LYS A 205 2.48 4.97 12.52
C LYS A 205 1.10 4.48 12.92
N PHE A 206 1.00 3.93 14.13
CA PHE A 206 -0.28 3.49 14.71
C PHE A 206 -0.29 3.78 16.22
N GLY A 207 -1.00 4.83 16.63
CA GLY A 207 -0.86 5.36 18.00
C GLY A 207 -1.97 6.29 18.50
N GLY A 208 -3.12 6.39 17.83
CA GLY A 208 -4.20 7.29 18.23
C GLY A 208 -3.90 8.76 17.95
N ALA A 209 -4.79 9.64 18.40
CA ALA A 209 -4.83 11.08 18.05
C ALA A 209 -3.48 11.82 18.11
N THR A 210 -2.70 11.61 19.18
CA THR A 210 -1.40 12.28 19.39
C THR A 210 -0.23 11.29 19.54
N GLY A 211 -0.43 10.03 19.15
CA GLY A 211 0.62 9.01 19.14
C GLY A 211 0.87 8.29 20.47
N ASN A 212 0.07 8.54 21.52
CA ASN A 212 0.26 7.93 22.85
C ASN A 212 -0.83 6.92 23.25
N LEU A 213 -1.70 6.49 22.32
CA LEU A 213 -2.77 5.50 22.56
C LEU A 213 -3.69 5.86 23.74
N ASN A 214 -3.94 7.18 23.96
CA ASN A 214 -4.69 7.67 25.12
C ASN A 214 -6.10 7.08 25.22
N ALA A 215 -6.83 7.06 24.10
CA ALA A 215 -8.21 6.55 24.04
C ALA A 215 -8.24 5.04 24.39
N HIS A 216 -7.30 4.27 23.84
CA HIS A 216 -7.15 2.86 24.14
C HIS A 216 -6.84 2.60 25.61
N HIS A 217 -5.87 3.33 26.17
CA HIS A 217 -5.47 3.17 27.56
C HIS A 217 -6.59 3.53 28.55
N VAL A 218 -7.33 4.62 28.30
CA VAL A 218 -8.46 5.02 29.16
C VAL A 218 -9.57 3.96 29.15
N ALA A 219 -9.88 3.38 27.98
CA ALA A 219 -10.92 2.38 27.85
C ALA A 219 -10.52 1.01 28.43
N TYR A 220 -9.27 0.58 28.21
CA TYR A 220 -8.75 -0.72 28.62
C TYR A 220 -7.31 -0.59 29.18
N PRO A 221 -7.16 -0.15 30.44
CA PRO A 221 -5.85 0.20 31.01
C PRO A 221 -4.93 -1.00 31.27
N LYS A 222 -5.50 -2.22 31.30
CA LYS A 222 -4.75 -3.46 31.54
C LYS A 222 -4.17 -4.09 30.27
N THR A 223 -4.57 -3.62 29.09
CA THR A 223 -4.10 -4.13 27.81
C THR A 223 -2.77 -3.45 27.44
N ASP A 224 -1.77 -4.23 27.03
CA ASP A 224 -0.52 -3.69 26.48
C ASP A 224 -0.74 -3.23 25.03
N TRP A 225 -1.19 -1.98 24.90
CA TRP A 225 -1.51 -1.37 23.61
C TRP A 225 -0.27 -1.11 22.75
N LEU A 226 0.90 -0.90 23.35
CA LEU A 226 2.13 -0.71 22.60
C LEU A 226 2.57 -2.03 21.96
N HIS A 227 2.55 -3.13 22.71
CA HIS A 227 2.80 -4.46 22.16
C HIS A 227 1.78 -4.82 21.07
N PHE A 228 0.49 -4.57 21.33
CA PHE A 228 -0.57 -4.78 20.35
C PHE A 228 -0.31 -4.01 19.04
N ALA A 229 -0.06 -2.70 19.11
CA ALA A 229 0.16 -1.86 17.95
C ALA A 229 1.40 -2.30 17.15
N ASN A 230 2.49 -2.62 17.84
CA ASN A 230 3.70 -3.13 17.20
C ASN A 230 3.46 -4.48 16.52
N ASN A 231 2.72 -5.40 17.14
CA ASN A 231 2.38 -6.68 16.51
C ASN A 231 1.46 -6.49 15.30
N PHE A 232 0.46 -5.61 15.41
CA PHE A 232 -0.45 -5.29 14.32
C PHE A 232 0.30 -4.75 13.09
N VAL A 233 1.14 -3.74 13.28
CA VAL A 233 1.91 -3.12 12.19
C VAL A 233 2.97 -4.09 11.63
N ASN A 234 3.85 -4.62 12.48
CA ASN A 234 5.02 -5.38 12.00
C ASN A 234 4.71 -6.82 11.58
N LYS A 235 3.73 -7.48 12.21
CA LYS A 235 3.46 -8.92 11.97
C LYS A 235 2.23 -9.17 11.14
N LEU A 236 1.12 -8.47 11.43
CA LEU A 236 -0.14 -8.67 10.70
C LEU A 236 -0.13 -7.93 9.36
N LEU A 237 0.33 -6.68 9.35
CA LEU A 237 0.39 -5.88 8.12
C LEU A 237 1.73 -5.97 7.40
N GLY A 238 2.81 -6.33 8.10
CA GLY A 238 4.16 -6.43 7.53
C GLY A 238 4.67 -5.07 7.05
N LEU A 239 4.57 -4.06 7.92
CA LEU A 239 5.03 -2.68 7.76
C LEU A 239 6.06 -2.34 8.84
#